data_AF-A0AAW5PJA3-F1
#
_entry.id   AF-A0AAW5PJA3-F1
#
_cell.length_a   1.000
_cell.length_b   1.000
_cell.length_c   1.000
_cell.angle_alpha   90.00
_cell.angle_beta   90.00
_cell.angle_gamma   90.00
#
_symmetry.space_group_name_H-M   'P 1'
#
loop_
_entity.id
_entity.type
_entity.pdbx_description
1 polymer ?
#
loop_
_entity_poly.entity_id
_entity_poly.type
_entity_poly.pdbx_seq_one_letter_code
_entity_poly.pdbx_strand_id
1 'polypeptide(L)'
;MMLRPPVLNRRRFLGLAALGGTGLALPTTSLAQHLEAAPTATFDGDWWWGAFRALTLKALAAVPEVGGILSFFGGLFIPTHLFDSEDAQWRQYIDAVNRIVDQKLDDAIYLQVQASLVGFTRTTRLFLSALQTGDAQHIRSVIDAMNVSFTASIQGFMLKGHEARLLPLFVPVANLHLGLLRQAVQQGHRRGFPAAVILDYQAQLQSGIADYGAYYDAVVEQQLQATAKAHPHDGGRHRNEPLASVYTLRSQLQISLGDMRDCWAYFDTARYPDAIQVRLDRELFSMLIGSYYDDRVPEPATVTLPVPPTGPIRSITLQGYVFVDGLTLSYAAGQGPDRVDAVHVGGAGGAFFSIDDIVERGHVRAVLVQHGYAVDRLGLEYGDGTLSGTVGNTGNQDPAARLAFPGHHLSSVIGFGTAAGYGGVLSGCMFGFQLDEPSAPVAFDRRVQDRLQRVWPSGLQAALRRSAQG
;
A
#
# COMPACT_ATOMS: atom_id res chain seq x y z
N MET A 1 25.63 10.82 24.86
CA MET A 1 25.78 9.75 23.84
C MET A 1 24.99 10.20 22.61
N MET A 2 25.66 10.85 21.66
CA MET A 2 25.04 11.55 20.52
C MET A 2 24.64 10.56 19.42
N LEU A 3 23.34 10.50 19.10
CA LEU A 3 22.83 9.80 17.93
C LEU A 3 22.83 10.76 16.74
N ARG A 4 23.53 10.38 15.66
CA ARG A 4 23.52 11.09 14.38
C ARG A 4 22.17 10.90 13.67
N PRO A 5 21.68 11.89 12.91
CA PRO A 5 20.45 11.73 12.13
C PRO A 5 20.68 10.81 10.91
N PRO A 6 19.66 10.06 10.45
CA PRO A 6 19.77 9.20 9.28
C PRO A 6 19.87 10.04 8.01
N VAL A 7 20.94 9.81 7.24
CA VAL A 7 21.19 10.39 5.93
C VAL A 7 20.38 9.60 4.89
N LEU A 8 19.52 10.29 4.14
CA LEU A 8 18.85 9.80 2.93
C LEU A 8 19.88 9.14 1.97
N ASN A 9 19.71 7.84 1.72
CA ASN A 9 20.69 7.05 0.99
C ASN A 9 20.58 7.26 -0.53
N ARG A 10 21.35 8.23 -1.05
CA ARG A 10 21.56 8.57 -2.47
C ARG A 10 22.42 7.57 -3.25
N ARG A 11 22.26 6.25 -3.08
CA ARG A 11 23.10 5.27 -3.81
C ARG A 11 22.28 4.18 -4.48
N ARG A 12 21.89 4.46 -5.74
CA ARG A 12 21.84 3.51 -6.88
C ARG A 12 21.45 4.24 -8.16
N PHE A 13 22.40 5.00 -8.69
CA PHE A 13 22.47 5.33 -10.11
C PHE A 13 23.94 5.19 -10.52
N LEU A 14 24.17 4.62 -11.72
CA LEU A 14 25.44 4.24 -12.36
C LEU A 14 25.87 2.78 -12.14
N GLY A 15 25.84 2.02 -13.24
CA GLY A 15 26.48 0.71 -13.30
C GLY A 15 26.13 -0.15 -14.51
N LEU A 16 26.02 0.40 -15.73
CA LEU A 16 26.10 -0.41 -16.95
C LEU A 16 26.77 0.40 -18.07
N ALA A 17 28.10 0.36 -18.09
CA ALA A 17 28.90 0.67 -19.25
C ALA A 17 30.17 -0.20 -19.24
N ALA A 18 30.34 -0.95 -20.33
CA ALA A 18 31.58 -1.51 -20.86
C ALA A 18 32.34 -2.57 -20.03
N LEU A 19 32.28 -3.83 -20.50
CA LEU A 19 33.45 -4.70 -20.50
C LEU A 19 33.57 -5.39 -21.87
N GLY A 20 34.54 -4.92 -22.66
CA GLY A 20 35.15 -5.68 -23.73
C GLY A 20 36.52 -6.17 -23.28
N GLY A 21 36.95 -7.32 -23.81
CA GLY A 21 38.38 -7.66 -23.93
C GLY A 21 38.94 -8.76 -23.04
N THR A 22 38.72 -10.01 -23.45
CA THR A 22 39.72 -11.11 -23.61
C THR A 22 40.71 -11.48 -22.49
N GLY A 23 40.75 -12.77 -22.13
CA GLY A 23 42.02 -13.53 -22.11
C GLY A 23 42.33 -14.46 -20.92
N LEU A 24 41.92 -15.73 -21.04
CA LEU A 24 42.68 -16.98 -20.71
C LEU A 24 43.20 -17.25 -19.28
N ALA A 25 42.60 -18.25 -18.60
CA ALA A 25 43.20 -19.59 -18.33
C ALA A 25 42.50 -20.31 -17.15
N LEU A 26 41.87 -21.46 -17.44
CA LEU A 26 41.39 -22.50 -16.49
C LEU A 26 42.49 -23.59 -16.36
N PRO A 27 42.37 -24.69 -15.56
CA PRO A 27 41.40 -25.11 -14.53
C PRO A 27 42.12 -25.51 -13.19
N THR A 28 41.46 -25.78 -12.05
CA THR A 28 40.92 -27.10 -11.68
C THR A 28 39.87 -27.00 -10.57
N THR A 29 38.86 -27.83 -10.73
CA THR A 29 37.59 -27.96 -10.01
C THR A 29 37.71 -28.50 -8.59
N SER A 30 36.94 -27.94 -7.65
CA SER A 30 36.15 -28.76 -6.70
C SER A 30 35.01 -27.95 -6.06
N LEU A 31 33.78 -28.49 -6.16
CA LEU A 31 32.71 -28.39 -5.17
C LEU A 31 32.12 -27.01 -4.78
N ALA A 32 31.88 -26.11 -5.75
CA ALA A 32 31.07 -24.89 -5.50
C ALA A 32 30.15 -24.47 -6.67
N GLN A 33 29.94 -25.32 -7.67
CA GLN A 33 29.12 -24.98 -8.84
C GLN A 33 27.98 -25.99 -9.02
N HIS A 34 26.94 -25.84 -8.21
CA HIS A 34 25.55 -26.03 -8.63
C HIS A 34 24.59 -25.21 -7.76
N LEU A 35 25.03 -24.02 -7.32
CA LEU A 35 24.12 -22.90 -7.09
C LEU A 35 24.11 -22.09 -8.38
N GLU A 36 23.60 -22.68 -9.45
CA GLU A 36 23.14 -21.91 -10.59
C GLU A 36 22.11 -20.91 -10.08
N ALA A 37 22.29 -19.67 -10.52
CA ALA A 37 21.57 -18.49 -10.07
C ALA A 37 20.06 -18.73 -10.03
N ALA A 38 19.52 -19.02 -8.83
CA ALA A 38 18.16 -18.65 -8.52
C ALA A 38 18.09 -17.14 -8.79
N PRO A 39 17.14 -16.66 -9.62
CA PRO A 39 17.03 -15.24 -9.89
C PRO A 39 16.91 -14.56 -8.53
N THR A 40 17.88 -13.72 -8.20
CA THR A 40 17.82 -12.82 -7.07
C THR A 40 16.68 -11.86 -7.35
N ALA A 41 15.45 -12.34 -7.10
CA ALA A 41 14.25 -11.53 -7.12
C ALA A 41 14.47 -10.49 -6.03
N THR A 42 14.92 -9.31 -6.44
CA THR A 42 14.91 -8.12 -5.61
C THR A 42 13.47 -7.94 -5.16
N PHE A 43 13.24 -8.15 -3.87
CA PHE A 43 11.92 -7.96 -3.30
C PHE A 43 11.47 -6.52 -3.54
N ASP A 44 10.28 -6.40 -4.12
CA ASP A 44 9.57 -5.15 -4.36
C ASP A 44 8.42 -5.05 -3.34
N GLY A 45 8.59 -4.21 -2.32
CA GLY A 45 7.63 -4.07 -1.23
C GLY A 45 6.29 -3.53 -1.69
N ASP A 46 6.33 -2.55 -2.59
CA ASP A 46 5.13 -1.92 -3.14
C ASP A 46 4.30 -2.95 -3.92
N TRP A 47 4.97 -3.86 -4.63
CA TRP A 47 4.30 -4.98 -5.29
C TRP A 47 3.57 -5.89 -4.30
N TRP A 48 4.19 -6.27 -3.18
CA TRP A 48 3.57 -7.17 -2.20
C TRP A 48 2.35 -6.56 -1.53
N TRP A 49 2.44 -5.29 -1.12
CA TRP A 49 1.32 -4.59 -0.53
C TRP A 49 0.15 -4.43 -1.51
N GLY A 50 0.46 -4.04 -2.75
CA GLY A 50 -0.52 -3.99 -3.83
C GLY A 50 -1.18 -5.34 -4.08
N ALA A 51 -0.40 -6.43 -4.08
CA ALA A 51 -0.91 -7.79 -4.27
C ALA A 51 -1.85 -8.22 -3.13
N PHE A 52 -1.49 -7.97 -1.86
CA PHE A 52 -2.37 -8.31 -0.73
C PHE A 52 -3.67 -7.53 -0.74
N ARG A 53 -3.63 -6.23 -1.06
CA ARG A 53 -4.83 -5.42 -1.25
C ARG A 53 -5.71 -6.01 -2.35
N ALA A 54 -5.15 -6.25 -3.54
CA ALA A 54 -5.87 -6.80 -4.68
C ALA A 54 -6.52 -8.16 -4.37
N LEU A 55 -5.80 -9.04 -3.66
CA LEU A 55 -6.32 -10.35 -3.24
C LEU A 55 -7.46 -10.21 -2.24
N THR A 56 -7.34 -9.29 -1.27
CA THR A 56 -8.40 -9.03 -0.27
C THR A 56 -9.67 -8.55 -0.96
N LEU A 57 -9.56 -7.55 -1.84
CA LEU A 57 -10.70 -7.00 -2.59
C LEU A 57 -11.35 -8.07 -3.48
N LYS A 58 -10.55 -8.83 -4.23
CA LYS A 58 -11.09 -9.92 -5.08
C LYS A 58 -11.77 -11.02 -4.29
N ALA A 59 -11.25 -11.36 -3.13
CA ALA A 59 -11.86 -12.41 -2.31
C ALA A 59 -13.17 -11.96 -1.65
N LEU A 60 -13.29 -10.69 -1.27
CA LEU A 60 -14.56 -10.11 -0.82
C LEU A 60 -15.59 -10.02 -1.96
N ALA A 61 -15.12 -9.74 -3.17
CA ALA A 61 -15.93 -9.72 -4.39
C ALA A 61 -16.27 -11.11 -4.96
N ALA A 62 -15.62 -12.17 -4.48
CA ALA A 62 -15.85 -13.51 -4.99
C ALA A 62 -17.09 -14.15 -4.37
N VAL A 63 -17.81 -14.92 -5.20
CA VAL A 63 -18.91 -15.77 -4.71
C VAL A 63 -18.34 -16.75 -3.67
N PRO A 64 -18.95 -16.86 -2.48
CA PRO A 64 -18.28 -17.54 -1.37
C PRO A 64 -18.04 -19.05 -1.59
N GLU A 65 -18.56 -19.63 -2.67
CA GLU A 65 -18.47 -21.06 -3.03
C GLU A 65 -17.08 -21.48 -3.53
N VAL A 66 -16.37 -20.58 -4.22
CA VAL A 66 -15.21 -20.97 -5.07
C VAL A 66 -13.96 -20.12 -4.79
N GLY A 67 -14.07 -18.97 -4.11
CA GLY A 67 -12.97 -17.99 -4.02
C GLY A 67 -12.87 -17.22 -2.70
N GLY A 68 -12.96 -17.88 -1.54
CA GLY A 68 -12.69 -17.19 -0.27
C GLY A 68 -11.24 -16.69 -0.13
N ILE A 69 -10.97 -15.83 0.85
CA ILE A 69 -9.63 -15.26 1.09
C ILE A 69 -8.55 -16.33 1.22
N LEU A 70 -8.86 -17.45 1.87
CA LEU A 70 -7.91 -18.55 2.03
C LEU A 70 -7.54 -19.22 0.70
N SER A 71 -8.43 -19.24 -0.29
CA SER A 71 -8.13 -19.74 -1.64
C SER A 71 -7.20 -18.78 -2.37
N PHE A 72 -7.48 -17.47 -2.32
CA PHE A 72 -6.70 -16.45 -3.00
C PHE A 72 -5.32 -16.23 -2.38
N PHE A 73 -5.25 -16.06 -1.06
CA PHE A 73 -3.99 -15.91 -0.34
C PHE A 73 -3.23 -17.23 -0.27
N GLY A 74 -3.94 -18.36 -0.16
CA GLY A 74 -3.33 -19.68 -0.29
C GLY A 74 -2.54 -19.79 -1.59
N GLY A 75 -3.10 -19.40 -2.74
CA GLY A 75 -2.37 -19.42 -4.01
C GLY A 75 -1.14 -18.51 -4.10
N LEU A 76 -1.08 -17.42 -3.32
CA LEU A 76 0.10 -16.55 -3.27
C LEU A 76 1.25 -17.19 -2.47
N PHE A 77 0.92 -18.01 -1.46
CA PHE A 77 1.86 -18.57 -0.49
C PHE A 77 1.98 -20.11 -0.55
N ILE A 78 1.28 -20.77 -1.47
CA ILE A 78 1.32 -22.21 -1.70
C ILE A 78 1.84 -22.49 -3.12
N PRO A 79 3.17 -22.57 -3.33
CA PRO A 79 3.71 -23.20 -4.52
C PRO A 79 3.63 -24.70 -4.37
N THR A 80 2.95 -25.35 -5.31
CA THR A 80 2.94 -26.82 -5.37
C THR A 80 4.20 -27.39 -6.00
N HIS A 81 5.02 -26.61 -6.73
CA HIS A 81 6.15 -27.17 -7.52
C HIS A 81 7.41 -26.30 -7.72
N LEU A 82 7.57 -25.11 -7.11
CA LEU A 82 8.56 -24.16 -7.63
C LEU A 82 9.61 -23.56 -6.69
N PHE A 83 9.69 -23.97 -5.43
CA PHE A 83 10.84 -23.62 -4.57
C PHE A 83 11.01 -24.73 -3.51
N ASP A 84 12.23 -25.24 -3.33
CA ASP A 84 12.52 -26.46 -2.57
C ASP A 84 12.23 -26.40 -1.05
N SER A 85 11.64 -25.31 -0.53
CA SER A 85 11.05 -25.28 0.83
C SER A 85 10.07 -24.11 1.04
N GLU A 86 9.03 -24.35 1.85
CA GLU A 86 8.08 -23.33 2.36
C GLU A 86 8.80 -22.17 3.08
N ASP A 87 9.97 -22.46 3.65
CA ASP A 87 10.80 -21.51 4.38
C ASP A 87 11.30 -20.36 3.52
N ALA A 88 11.58 -20.59 2.22
CA ALA A 88 12.28 -19.62 1.39
C ALA A 88 11.42 -18.36 1.12
N GLN A 89 10.10 -18.51 0.95
CA GLN A 89 9.22 -17.38 0.65
C GLN A 89 8.94 -16.52 1.89
N TRP A 90 8.69 -17.15 3.04
CA TRP A 90 8.51 -16.41 4.29
C TRP A 90 9.80 -15.75 4.73
N ARG A 91 10.96 -16.40 4.59
CA ARG A 91 12.26 -15.74 4.80
C ARG A 91 12.43 -14.56 3.86
N GLN A 92 12.15 -14.70 2.56
CA GLN A 92 12.21 -13.57 1.63
C GLN A 92 11.26 -12.42 2.01
N TYR A 93 10.05 -12.73 2.45
CA TYR A 93 9.08 -11.73 2.90
C TYR A 93 9.54 -11.04 4.17
N ILE A 94 9.94 -11.77 5.21
CA ILE A 94 10.41 -11.20 6.47
C ILE A 94 11.73 -10.44 6.27
N ASP A 95 12.68 -10.98 5.52
CA ASP A 95 13.95 -10.30 5.19
C ASP A 95 13.72 -8.99 4.44
N ALA A 96 12.62 -8.91 3.72
CA ALA A 96 12.28 -7.72 3.01
C ALA A 96 11.42 -6.75 3.80
N VAL A 97 10.53 -7.22 4.66
CA VAL A 97 9.93 -6.41 5.72
C VAL A 97 11.03 -5.79 6.59
N ASN A 98 12.05 -6.56 6.97
CA ASN A 98 13.24 -6.05 7.69
C ASN A 98 13.99 -4.97 6.88
N ARG A 99 14.00 -5.05 5.56
CA ARG A 99 14.58 -4.02 4.68
C ARG A 99 13.70 -2.79 4.55
N ILE A 100 12.37 -2.94 4.56
CA ILE A 100 11.41 -1.84 4.51
C ILE A 100 11.38 -1.07 5.83
N VAL A 101 11.37 -1.81 6.95
CA VAL A 101 11.29 -1.26 8.31
C VAL A 101 12.66 -0.74 8.79
N ASP A 102 13.69 -0.86 7.94
CA ASP A 102 15.09 -0.42 8.16
C ASP A 102 15.69 -0.89 9.52
N GLN A 103 15.20 -2.02 10.04
CA GLN A 103 15.60 -2.57 11.34
C GLN A 103 15.43 -4.10 11.34
N LYS A 104 16.41 -4.81 11.91
CA LYS A 104 16.32 -6.26 12.10
C LYS A 104 15.49 -6.59 13.34
N LEU A 105 14.62 -7.58 13.22
CA LEU A 105 14.02 -8.25 14.37
C LEU A 105 15.09 -9.04 15.13
N ASP A 106 14.90 -9.20 16.44
CA ASP A 106 15.71 -10.13 17.24
C ASP A 106 15.54 -11.55 16.69
N ASP A 107 16.63 -12.32 16.60
CA ASP A 107 16.64 -13.64 15.94
C ASP A 107 15.60 -14.60 16.51
N ALA A 108 15.34 -14.54 17.82
CA ALA A 108 14.31 -15.35 18.47
C ALA A 108 12.89 -14.98 18.03
N ILE A 109 12.59 -13.68 17.92
CA ILE A 109 11.29 -13.18 17.43
C ILE A 109 11.12 -13.53 15.96
N TYR A 110 12.19 -13.38 15.16
CA TYR A 110 12.21 -13.78 13.76
C TYR A 110 11.85 -15.26 13.57
N LEU A 111 12.54 -16.16 14.29
CA LEU A 111 12.32 -17.60 14.18
C LEU A 111 10.90 -18.00 14.62
N GLN A 112 10.39 -17.38 15.70
CA GLN A 112 9.02 -17.62 16.18
C GLN A 112 7.96 -17.21 15.14
N VAL A 113 8.12 -16.01 14.56
CA VAL A 113 7.22 -15.50 13.53
C VAL A 113 7.30 -16.36 12.27
N GLN A 114 8.51 -16.71 11.83
CA GLN A 114 8.71 -17.57 10.67
C GLN A 114 8.02 -18.93 10.88
N ALA A 115 8.20 -19.58 12.03
CA ALA A 115 7.59 -20.86 12.33
C ALA A 115 6.05 -20.79 12.30
N SER A 116 5.48 -19.71 12.85
CA SER A 116 4.03 -19.48 12.83
C SER A 116 3.49 -19.33 11.40
N LEU A 117 4.18 -18.56 10.55
CA LEU A 117 3.79 -18.34 9.16
C LEU A 117 3.85 -19.64 8.33
N VAL A 118 4.87 -20.48 8.54
CA VAL A 118 4.94 -21.83 7.94
C VAL A 118 3.77 -22.69 8.40
N GLY A 119 3.43 -22.65 9.68
CA GLY A 119 2.26 -23.34 10.24
C GLY A 119 0.95 -22.91 9.55
N PHE A 120 0.75 -21.61 9.33
CA PHE A 120 -0.43 -21.09 8.63
C PHE A 120 -0.51 -21.53 7.18
N THR A 121 0.62 -21.57 6.45
CA THR A 121 0.65 -22.09 5.08
C THR A 121 0.22 -23.55 5.03
N ARG A 122 0.78 -24.39 5.91
CA ARG A 122 0.44 -25.83 5.97
C ARG A 122 -1.02 -26.07 6.29
N THR A 123 -1.55 -25.37 7.29
CA THR A 123 -2.94 -25.52 7.71
C THR A 123 -3.92 -25.00 6.65
N THR A 124 -3.57 -23.93 5.93
CA THR A 124 -4.35 -23.46 4.77
C THR A 124 -4.42 -24.51 3.67
N ARG A 125 -3.34 -25.25 3.40
CA ARG A 125 -3.37 -26.38 2.44
C ARG A 125 -4.31 -27.48 2.90
N LEU A 126 -4.26 -27.85 4.18
CA LEU A 126 -5.16 -28.85 4.74
C LEU A 126 -6.62 -28.44 4.55
N PHE A 127 -6.94 -27.16 4.73
CA PHE A 127 -8.28 -26.64 4.47
C PHE A 127 -8.69 -26.72 3.01
N LEU A 128 -7.82 -26.31 2.08
CA LEU A 128 -8.11 -26.43 0.64
C LEU A 128 -8.33 -27.89 0.22
N SER A 129 -7.53 -28.83 0.75
CA SER A 129 -7.73 -30.26 0.55
C SER A 129 -9.04 -30.75 1.19
N ALA A 130 -9.37 -30.29 2.40
CA ALA A 130 -10.62 -30.65 3.07
C ALA A 130 -11.85 -30.20 2.26
N LEU A 131 -11.81 -29.01 1.66
CA LEU A 131 -12.88 -28.53 0.78
C LEU A 131 -13.14 -29.47 -0.41
N GLN A 132 -12.10 -30.12 -0.94
CA GLN A 132 -12.23 -31.08 -2.04
C GLN A 132 -12.94 -32.37 -1.63
N THR A 133 -12.87 -32.74 -0.34
CA THR A 133 -13.56 -33.94 0.17
C THR A 133 -15.08 -33.77 0.15
N GLY A 134 -15.56 -32.54 0.28
CA GLY A 134 -16.98 -32.24 0.43
C GLY A 134 -17.60 -32.71 1.76
N ASP A 135 -16.83 -33.32 2.67
CA ASP A 135 -17.34 -33.82 3.94
C ASP A 135 -17.48 -32.69 4.96
N ALA A 136 -18.70 -32.48 5.45
CA ALA A 136 -19.02 -31.37 6.34
C ALA A 136 -18.28 -31.46 7.69
N GLN A 137 -18.15 -32.66 8.25
CA GLN A 137 -17.50 -32.87 9.54
C GLN A 137 -15.98 -32.67 9.45
N HIS A 138 -15.36 -33.19 8.40
CA HIS A 138 -13.93 -33.01 8.14
C HIS A 138 -13.59 -31.54 7.86
N ILE A 139 -14.38 -30.84 7.05
CA ILE A 139 -14.18 -29.41 6.79
C ILE A 139 -14.27 -28.62 8.09
N ARG A 140 -15.28 -28.90 8.92
CA ARG A 140 -15.42 -28.26 10.22
C ARG A 140 -14.22 -28.52 11.13
N SER A 141 -13.77 -29.76 11.25
CA SER A 141 -12.65 -30.08 12.14
C SER A 141 -11.35 -29.39 11.74
N VAL A 142 -11.13 -29.22 10.42
CA VAL A 142 -9.97 -28.47 9.92
C VAL A 142 -10.12 -26.96 10.19
N ILE A 143 -11.31 -26.38 10.03
CA ILE A 143 -11.60 -24.99 10.40
C ILE A 143 -11.32 -24.76 11.90
N ASP A 144 -11.85 -25.63 12.77
CA ASP A 144 -11.67 -25.55 14.22
C ASP A 144 -10.17 -25.57 14.58
N ALA A 145 -9.42 -26.52 14.01
CA ALA A 145 -7.98 -26.64 14.24
C ALA A 145 -7.20 -25.40 13.75
N MET A 146 -7.56 -24.86 12.58
CA MET A 146 -6.96 -23.63 12.07
C MET A 146 -7.23 -22.44 12.97
N ASN A 147 -8.49 -22.25 13.39
CA ASN A 147 -8.89 -21.15 14.24
C ASN A 147 -8.14 -21.14 15.57
N VAL A 148 -7.99 -22.31 16.20
CA VAL A 148 -7.17 -22.47 17.42
C VAL A 148 -5.71 -22.09 17.14
N SER A 149 -5.14 -22.52 16.01
CA SER A 149 -3.76 -22.19 15.64
C SER A 149 -3.57 -20.69 15.40
N PHE A 150 -4.49 -20.03 14.67
CA PHE A 150 -4.43 -18.58 14.44
C PHE A 150 -4.53 -17.81 15.75
N THR A 151 -5.51 -18.16 16.59
CA THR A 151 -5.74 -17.51 17.88
C THR A 151 -4.51 -17.62 18.80
N ALA A 152 -3.87 -18.80 18.85
CA ALA A 152 -2.67 -18.99 19.65
C ALA A 152 -1.45 -18.23 19.10
N SER A 153 -1.25 -18.27 17.78
CA SER A 153 -0.04 -17.72 17.16
C SER A 153 -0.08 -16.20 16.94
N ILE A 154 -1.26 -15.59 16.80
CA ILE A 154 -1.35 -14.16 16.46
C ILE A 154 -0.76 -13.24 17.54
N GLN A 155 -0.77 -13.68 18.81
CA GLN A 155 -0.15 -12.96 19.92
C GLN A 155 1.37 -12.76 19.72
N GLY A 156 2.04 -13.68 19.01
CA GLY A 156 3.46 -13.54 18.66
C GLY A 156 3.77 -12.39 17.69
N PHE A 157 2.75 -11.84 17.03
CA PHE A 157 2.84 -10.67 16.14
C PHE A 157 2.44 -9.36 16.85
N MET A 158 2.02 -9.45 18.11
CA MET A 158 1.55 -8.35 18.95
C MET A 158 2.48 -8.12 20.15
N LEU A 159 3.76 -8.49 20.03
CA LEU A 159 4.72 -8.44 21.12
C LEU A 159 5.00 -7.01 21.56
N LYS A 160 4.88 -6.78 22.88
CA LYS A 160 5.13 -5.49 23.50
C LYS A 160 6.56 -5.01 23.25
N GLY A 161 6.71 -3.76 22.82
CA GLY A 161 7.99 -3.15 22.45
C GLY A 161 8.45 -3.43 21.02
N HIS A 162 7.72 -4.26 20.27
CA HIS A 162 7.98 -4.61 18.88
C HIS A 162 6.79 -4.36 17.96
N GLU A 163 5.75 -3.68 18.45
CA GLU A 163 4.45 -3.56 17.79
C GLU A 163 4.57 -2.93 16.40
N ALA A 164 5.27 -1.80 16.29
CA ALA A 164 5.52 -1.11 15.02
C ALA A 164 6.27 -1.99 14.01
N ARG A 165 7.23 -2.80 14.49
CA ARG A 165 8.06 -3.66 13.63
C ARG A 165 7.31 -4.89 13.15
N LEU A 166 6.40 -5.41 13.97
CA LEU A 166 5.62 -6.60 13.68
C LEU A 166 4.32 -6.27 12.94
N LEU A 167 3.87 -5.01 12.94
CA LEU A 167 2.65 -4.58 12.26
C LEU A 167 2.56 -5.04 10.79
N PRO A 168 3.63 -4.96 9.96
CA PRO A 168 3.58 -5.43 8.59
C PRO A 168 3.37 -6.95 8.45
N LEU A 169 3.74 -7.73 9.46
CA LEU A 169 3.54 -9.19 9.51
C LEU A 169 2.18 -9.54 10.14
N PHE A 170 1.75 -8.75 11.12
CA PHE A 170 0.45 -8.88 11.78
C PHE A 170 -0.71 -8.71 10.79
N VAL A 171 -0.71 -7.65 9.97
CA VAL A 171 -1.88 -7.31 9.13
C VAL A 171 -2.24 -8.42 8.14
N PRO A 172 -1.31 -9.03 7.38
CA PRO A 172 -1.64 -10.17 6.52
C PRO A 172 -2.16 -11.39 7.30
N VAL A 173 -1.62 -11.68 8.48
CA VAL A 173 -2.06 -12.80 9.34
C VAL A 173 -3.47 -12.55 9.89
N ALA A 174 -3.74 -11.34 10.38
CA ALA A 174 -5.06 -10.93 10.81
C ALA A 174 -6.07 -11.04 9.65
N ASN A 175 -5.72 -10.57 8.46
CA ASN A 175 -6.55 -10.66 7.26
C ASN A 175 -6.88 -12.12 6.88
N LEU A 176 -5.90 -13.02 6.99
CA LEU A 176 -6.10 -14.47 6.80
C LEU A 176 -7.05 -15.05 7.84
N HIS A 177 -6.89 -14.68 9.11
CA HIS A 177 -7.72 -15.20 10.19
C HIS A 177 -9.18 -14.73 10.06
N LEU A 178 -9.40 -13.45 9.77
CA LEU A 178 -10.74 -12.92 9.48
C LEU A 178 -11.36 -13.60 8.26
N GLY A 179 -10.53 -13.89 7.24
CA GLY A 179 -10.95 -14.67 6.06
C GLY A 179 -11.38 -16.09 6.40
N LEU A 180 -10.66 -16.77 7.29
CA LEU A 180 -11.03 -18.09 7.80
C LEU A 180 -12.37 -18.04 8.53
N LEU A 181 -12.56 -17.10 9.45
CA LEU A 181 -13.79 -17.01 10.24
C LEU A 181 -15.01 -16.64 9.37
N ARG A 182 -14.85 -15.73 8.41
CA ARG A 182 -15.88 -15.46 7.37
C ARG A 182 -16.24 -16.74 6.61
N GLN A 183 -15.23 -17.47 6.14
CA GLN A 183 -15.42 -18.73 5.42
C GLN A 183 -16.10 -19.78 6.30
N ALA A 184 -15.79 -19.83 7.59
CA ALA A 184 -16.38 -20.76 8.55
C ALA A 184 -17.89 -20.56 8.70
N VAL A 185 -18.34 -19.31 8.85
CA VAL A 185 -19.77 -18.97 8.90
C VAL A 185 -20.48 -19.36 7.61
N GLN A 186 -19.89 -19.02 6.46
CA GLN A 186 -20.45 -19.33 5.14
C GLN A 186 -20.55 -20.84 4.85
N GLN A 187 -19.50 -21.60 5.18
CA GLN A 187 -19.54 -23.06 5.06
C GLN A 187 -20.54 -23.67 6.03
N GLY A 188 -20.68 -23.11 7.24
CA GLY A 188 -21.64 -23.56 8.22
C GLY A 188 -23.08 -23.46 7.74
N HIS A 189 -23.46 -22.32 7.13
CA HIS A 189 -24.78 -22.16 6.52
C HIS A 189 -25.01 -23.14 5.37
N ARG A 190 -24.02 -23.34 4.50
CA ARG A 190 -24.16 -24.20 3.31
C ARG A 190 -24.22 -25.69 3.62
N ARG A 191 -23.41 -26.13 4.58
CA ARG A 191 -23.19 -27.54 4.89
C ARG A 191 -24.01 -28.01 6.10
N GLY A 192 -24.87 -27.15 6.64
CA GLY A 192 -25.77 -27.47 7.74
C GLY A 192 -25.04 -27.72 9.06
N PHE A 193 -24.03 -26.90 9.39
CA PHE A 193 -23.42 -26.97 10.73
C PHE A 193 -24.47 -26.60 11.81
N PRO A 194 -24.29 -27.06 13.06
CA PRO A 194 -25.19 -26.68 14.14
C PRO A 194 -25.26 -25.17 14.31
N ALA A 195 -26.46 -24.61 14.52
CA ALA A 195 -26.66 -23.16 14.60
C ALA A 195 -25.79 -22.48 15.66
N ALA A 196 -25.59 -23.12 16.82
CA ALA A 196 -24.72 -22.61 17.87
C ALA A 196 -23.26 -22.45 17.42
N VAL A 197 -22.77 -23.33 16.53
CA VAL A 197 -21.41 -23.28 15.99
C VAL A 197 -21.27 -22.13 15.00
N ILE A 198 -22.28 -21.91 14.16
CA ILE A 198 -22.31 -20.78 13.22
C ILE A 198 -22.30 -19.45 14.00
N LEU A 199 -23.12 -19.35 15.04
CA LEU A 199 -23.17 -18.18 15.93
C LEU A 199 -21.84 -17.93 16.64
N ASP A 200 -21.15 -18.99 17.08
CA ASP A 200 -19.84 -18.88 17.70
C ASP A 200 -18.78 -18.34 16.72
N TYR A 201 -18.67 -18.89 15.50
CA TYR A 201 -17.77 -18.33 14.47
C TYR A 201 -18.10 -16.87 14.12
N GLN A 202 -19.39 -16.53 14.04
CA GLN A 202 -19.82 -15.16 13.76
C GLN A 202 -19.42 -14.20 14.90
N ALA A 203 -19.57 -14.63 16.17
CA ALA A 203 -19.13 -13.83 17.31
C ALA A 203 -17.62 -13.65 17.33
N GLN A 204 -16.85 -14.71 17.05
CA GLN A 204 -15.40 -14.65 16.95
C GLN A 204 -14.94 -13.75 15.80
N LEU A 205 -15.62 -13.81 14.64
CA LEU A 205 -15.35 -12.92 13.51
C LEU A 205 -15.53 -11.45 13.91
N GLN A 206 -16.64 -11.12 14.56
CA GLN A 206 -16.92 -9.75 14.99
C GLN A 206 -15.92 -9.26 16.05
N SER A 207 -15.56 -10.11 17.02
CA SER A 207 -14.50 -9.79 17.99
C SER A 207 -13.17 -9.57 17.29
N GLY A 208 -12.77 -10.47 16.39
CA GLY A 208 -11.52 -10.35 15.63
C GLY A 208 -11.44 -9.05 14.81
N ILE A 209 -12.53 -8.66 14.13
CA ILE A 209 -12.59 -7.39 13.40
C ILE A 209 -12.33 -6.21 14.34
N ALA A 210 -12.98 -6.20 15.51
CA ALA A 210 -12.84 -5.13 16.49
C ALA A 210 -11.44 -5.11 17.12
N ASP A 211 -10.97 -6.25 17.62
CA ASP A 211 -9.73 -6.39 18.37
C ASP A 211 -8.50 -6.13 17.48
N TYR A 212 -8.49 -6.69 16.26
CA TYR A 212 -7.38 -6.46 15.32
C TYR A 212 -7.38 -5.03 14.80
N GLY A 213 -8.56 -4.46 14.54
CA GLY A 213 -8.70 -3.06 14.17
C GLY A 213 -8.15 -2.13 15.25
N ALA A 214 -8.57 -2.33 16.51
CA ALA A 214 -8.12 -1.53 17.64
C ALA A 214 -6.61 -1.61 17.86
N TYR A 215 -6.01 -2.81 17.72
CA TYR A 215 -4.57 -2.96 17.81
C TYR A 215 -3.85 -2.22 16.68
N TYR A 216 -4.27 -2.40 15.42
CA TYR A 216 -3.67 -1.68 14.28
C TYR A 216 -3.74 -0.17 14.48
N ASP A 217 -4.92 0.36 14.80
CA ASP A 217 -5.16 1.79 14.97
C ASP A 217 -4.28 2.36 16.09
N ALA A 218 -4.15 1.66 17.22
CA ALA A 218 -3.29 2.07 18.33
C ALA A 218 -1.80 2.11 17.97
N VAL A 219 -1.30 1.10 17.25
CA VAL A 219 0.10 1.02 16.84
C VAL A 219 0.44 2.07 15.78
N VAL A 220 -0.47 2.34 14.85
CA VAL A 220 -0.31 3.43 13.88
C VAL A 220 -0.27 4.77 14.60
N GLU A 221 -1.23 5.04 15.49
CA GLU A 221 -1.27 6.30 16.25
C GLU A 221 0.01 6.52 17.06
N GLN A 222 0.51 5.49 17.73
CA GLN A 222 1.78 5.56 18.46
C GLN A 222 2.96 5.92 17.55
N GLN A 223 3.02 5.36 16.34
CA GLN A 223 4.08 5.66 15.37
C GLN A 223 3.98 7.10 14.83
N LEU A 224 2.77 7.58 14.55
CA LEU A 224 2.54 8.96 14.12
C LEU A 224 2.97 9.95 15.22
N GLN A 225 2.59 9.69 16.48
CA GLN A 225 3.02 10.49 17.62
C GLN A 225 4.53 10.47 17.86
N ALA A 226 5.18 9.30 17.71
CA ALA A 226 6.62 9.18 17.83
C ALA A 226 7.34 9.96 16.70
N THR A 227 6.80 9.90 15.49
CA THR A 227 7.30 10.65 14.33
C THR A 227 7.19 12.14 14.55
N ALA A 228 6.04 12.62 15.03
CA ALA A 228 5.85 14.03 15.34
C ALA A 228 6.85 14.54 16.39
N LYS A 229 7.13 13.74 17.43
CA LYS A 229 8.14 14.09 18.46
C LYS A 229 9.56 14.10 17.92
N ALA A 230 9.88 13.23 16.97
CA ALA A 230 11.22 13.12 16.39
C ALA A 230 11.54 14.22 15.36
N HIS A 231 10.51 14.89 14.82
CA HIS A 231 10.62 15.92 13.79
C HIS A 231 9.95 17.21 14.29
N PRO A 232 10.54 17.93 15.26
CA PRO A 232 9.98 19.19 15.72
C PRO A 232 10.16 20.31 14.68
N HIS A 233 9.21 21.25 14.64
CA HIS A 233 9.30 22.48 13.89
C HIS A 233 10.53 23.32 14.31
N ASP A 234 11.29 23.86 13.35
CA ASP A 234 12.45 24.73 13.64
C ASP A 234 12.51 26.07 12.87
N GLY A 235 11.44 26.46 12.17
CA GLY A 235 11.33 27.74 11.44
C GLY A 235 12.31 27.92 10.25
N GLY A 236 13.18 26.94 10.00
CA GLY A 236 14.24 26.99 9.00
C GLY A 236 14.04 25.97 7.88
N ARG A 237 14.84 24.91 7.91
CA ARG A 237 14.76 23.80 6.93
C ARG A 237 13.65 22.80 7.28
N HIS A 238 13.16 22.80 8.52
CA HIS A 238 12.11 21.90 9.02
C HIS A 238 10.82 22.68 9.31
N ARG A 239 10.48 23.61 8.41
CA ARG A 239 9.33 24.53 8.54
C ARG A 239 7.96 23.85 8.48
N ASN A 240 7.85 22.71 7.80
CA ASN A 240 6.61 21.94 7.72
C ASN A 240 6.63 20.73 8.66
N GLU A 241 7.62 20.64 9.55
CA GLU A 241 7.65 19.58 10.54
C GLU A 241 6.85 19.99 11.77
N PRO A 242 6.08 19.08 12.40
CA PRO A 242 6.08 17.64 12.16
C PRO A 242 5.16 17.14 11.03
N LEU A 243 4.31 17.99 10.46
CA LEU A 243 3.25 17.54 9.56
C LEU A 243 3.80 16.81 8.32
N ALA A 244 4.88 17.31 7.74
CA ALA A 244 5.51 16.69 6.56
C ALA A 244 5.90 15.23 6.82
N SER A 245 6.58 14.96 7.94
CA SER A 245 6.96 13.60 8.32
C SER A 245 5.75 12.74 8.71
N VAL A 246 4.78 13.30 9.42
CA VAL A 246 3.56 12.58 9.84
C VAL A 246 2.71 12.15 8.64
N TYR A 247 2.45 13.05 7.68
CA TYR A 247 1.67 12.71 6.48
C TYR A 247 2.41 11.74 5.55
N THR A 248 3.74 11.87 5.46
CA THR A 248 4.56 10.89 4.74
C THR A 248 4.40 9.50 5.33
N LEU A 249 4.56 9.35 6.65
CA LEU A 249 4.39 8.06 7.31
C LEU A 249 2.96 7.53 7.21
N ARG A 250 1.95 8.40 7.39
CA ARG A 250 0.54 8.03 7.27
C ARG A 250 0.23 7.43 5.89
N SER A 251 0.69 8.10 4.83
CA SER A 251 0.53 7.63 3.46
C SER A 251 1.24 6.29 3.21
N GLN A 252 2.46 6.14 3.75
CA GLN A 252 3.22 4.88 3.66
C GLN A 252 2.52 3.72 4.40
N LEU A 253 2.02 3.94 5.62
CA LEU A 253 1.29 2.94 6.39
C LEU A 253 -0.04 2.58 5.74
N GLN A 254 -0.71 3.55 5.13
CA GLN A 254 -1.99 3.31 4.46
C GLN A 254 -1.81 2.49 3.18
N ILE A 255 -0.84 2.82 2.30
CA ILE A 255 -0.60 2.04 1.07
C ILE A 255 -0.08 0.63 1.35
N SER A 256 0.69 0.46 2.44
CA SER A 256 1.26 -0.83 2.79
C SER A 256 0.26 -1.73 3.52
N LEU A 257 -0.46 -1.18 4.50
CA LEU A 257 -1.23 -1.95 5.48
C LEU A 257 -2.69 -1.48 5.62
N GLY A 258 -2.91 -0.17 5.60
CA GLY A 258 -4.21 0.44 5.90
C GLY A 258 -5.32 0.00 4.94
N ASP A 259 -5.01 -0.16 3.65
CA ASP A 259 -5.99 -0.60 2.66
C ASP A 259 -6.57 -2.00 2.96
N MET A 260 -5.77 -2.90 3.57
CA MET A 260 -6.29 -4.19 4.05
C MET A 260 -7.14 -4.01 5.30
N ARG A 261 -6.67 -3.20 6.26
CA ARG A 261 -7.43 -2.89 7.48
C ARG A 261 -8.79 -2.29 7.17
N ASP A 262 -8.88 -1.41 6.17
CA ASP A 262 -10.14 -0.79 5.74
C ASP A 262 -11.11 -1.80 5.12
N CYS A 263 -10.61 -2.96 4.67
CA CYS A 263 -11.44 -4.05 4.20
C CYS A 263 -12.06 -4.88 5.35
N TRP A 264 -11.54 -4.84 6.58
CA TRP A 264 -11.91 -5.78 7.65
C TRP A 264 -13.39 -5.72 8.05
N ALA A 265 -14.01 -4.55 8.03
CA ALA A 265 -15.44 -4.41 8.33
C ALA A 265 -16.33 -5.19 7.33
N TYR A 266 -15.88 -5.35 6.08
CA TYR A 266 -16.61 -6.06 5.03
C TYR A 266 -16.55 -7.58 5.17
N PHE A 267 -15.77 -8.10 6.13
CA PHE A 267 -15.77 -9.51 6.42
C PHE A 267 -17.00 -9.95 7.21
N ASP A 268 -17.63 -9.05 7.96
CA ASP A 268 -18.80 -9.37 8.79
C ASP A 268 -19.94 -9.92 7.94
N THR A 269 -20.22 -11.23 8.07
CA THR A 269 -21.26 -11.88 7.28
C THR A 269 -22.68 -11.51 7.71
N ALA A 270 -22.86 -10.98 8.93
CA ALA A 270 -24.17 -10.49 9.36
C ALA A 270 -24.55 -9.20 8.61
N ARG A 271 -23.55 -8.40 8.20
CA ARG A 271 -23.75 -7.18 7.40
C ARG A 271 -23.62 -7.45 5.90
N TYR A 272 -22.69 -8.32 5.53
CA TYR A 272 -22.32 -8.62 4.14
C TYR A 272 -22.29 -10.14 3.92
N PRO A 273 -23.46 -10.80 3.89
CA PRO A 273 -23.54 -12.26 3.75
C PRO A 273 -23.01 -12.77 2.40
N ASP A 274 -23.22 -11.98 1.36
CA ASP A 274 -22.89 -12.29 -0.03
C ASP A 274 -21.58 -11.63 -0.49
N ALA A 275 -21.26 -11.81 -1.78
CA ALA A 275 -20.14 -11.13 -2.43
C ALA A 275 -20.33 -9.61 -2.40
N ILE A 276 -19.25 -8.88 -2.12
CA ILE A 276 -19.26 -7.42 -2.04
C ILE A 276 -18.11 -6.80 -2.82
N GLN A 277 -18.46 -5.83 -3.66
CA GLN A 277 -17.50 -4.96 -4.35
C GLN A 277 -17.11 -3.82 -3.42
N VAL A 278 -16.08 -4.03 -2.61
CA VAL A 278 -15.50 -2.98 -1.78
C VAL A 278 -14.82 -1.93 -2.66
N ARG A 279 -14.97 -0.66 -2.30
CA ARG A 279 -14.32 0.48 -2.96
C ARG A 279 -13.48 1.26 -1.95
N LEU A 280 -12.20 1.45 -2.25
CA LEU A 280 -11.22 2.20 -1.45
C LEU A 280 -11.04 3.60 -2.05
N ASP A 281 -11.86 4.54 -1.58
CA ASP A 281 -12.00 5.89 -2.16
C ASP A 281 -11.11 6.96 -1.51
N ARG A 282 -10.32 6.51 -0.53
CA ARG A 282 -9.42 7.36 0.24
C ARG A 282 -8.34 7.97 -0.65
N GLU A 283 -7.80 9.10 -0.20
CA GLU A 283 -6.61 9.71 -0.80
C GLU A 283 -5.35 9.38 0.00
N LEU A 284 -4.25 9.19 -0.71
CA LEU A 284 -2.89 9.35 -0.19
C LEU A 284 -2.50 10.81 -0.32
N PHE A 285 -1.75 11.34 0.65
CA PHE A 285 -1.23 12.69 0.56
C PHE A 285 0.29 12.68 0.51
N SER A 286 0.86 13.54 -0.34
CA SER A 286 2.30 13.79 -0.36
C SER A 286 2.76 14.41 0.96
N MET A 287 4.07 14.56 1.14
CA MET A 287 4.57 15.51 2.13
C MET A 287 4.10 16.93 1.80
N LEU A 288 4.09 17.80 2.81
CA LEU A 288 3.88 19.23 2.62
C LEU A 288 5.09 19.84 1.90
N ILE A 289 4.83 20.56 0.81
CA ILE A 289 5.83 21.29 0.02
C ILE A 289 5.70 22.80 0.23
N GLY A 290 6.82 23.53 0.12
CA GLY A 290 6.87 24.96 0.40
C GLY A 290 6.78 25.28 1.90
N SER A 291 6.03 26.31 2.28
CA SER A 291 5.75 26.69 3.67
C SER A 291 4.25 26.76 3.97
N TYR A 292 3.86 26.39 5.19
CA TYR A 292 2.51 26.60 5.70
C TYR A 292 2.24 28.10 5.94
N TYR A 293 1.39 28.72 5.11
CA TYR A 293 0.97 30.13 5.22
C TYR A 293 2.10 31.15 5.40
N ASP A 294 3.17 31.08 4.59
CA ASP A 294 4.29 32.05 4.64
C ASP A 294 4.89 32.18 6.06
N ASP A 295 4.80 31.12 6.87
CA ASP A 295 5.13 31.10 8.31
C ASP A 295 4.37 32.14 9.17
N ARG A 296 3.29 32.75 8.64
CA ARG A 296 2.48 33.77 9.34
C ARG A 296 1.45 33.18 10.28
N VAL A 297 0.97 31.99 9.95
CA VAL A 297 -0.03 31.26 10.73
C VAL A 297 0.68 30.09 11.41
N PRO A 298 0.51 29.91 12.72
CA PRO A 298 1.02 28.72 13.39
C PRO A 298 0.53 27.46 12.69
N GLU A 299 1.46 26.54 12.41
CA GLU A 299 1.12 25.26 11.82
C GLU A 299 0.13 24.49 12.73
N PRO A 300 -0.98 23.96 12.19
CA PRO A 300 -1.96 23.25 12.99
C PRO A 300 -1.41 21.89 13.42
N ALA A 301 -1.99 21.31 14.48
CA ALA A 301 -1.66 19.94 14.87
C ALA A 301 -2.06 18.89 13.80
N THR A 302 -3.05 19.21 12.95
CA THR A 302 -3.54 18.36 11.86
C THR A 302 -4.05 19.22 10.70
N VAL A 303 -3.88 18.76 9.45
CA VAL A 303 -4.51 19.40 8.29
C VAL A 303 -5.94 18.91 8.14
N THR A 304 -6.88 19.83 7.95
CA THR A 304 -8.26 19.47 7.57
C THR A 304 -8.25 19.02 6.11
N LEU A 305 -8.59 17.76 5.88
CA LEU A 305 -8.62 17.17 4.54
C LEU A 305 -10.03 17.33 3.95
N PRO A 306 -10.15 17.70 2.66
CA PRO A 306 -11.45 17.78 1.99
C PRO A 306 -12.05 16.39 1.81
N VAL A 307 -13.36 16.33 1.53
CA VAL A 307 -13.99 15.12 1.00
C VAL A 307 -13.32 14.77 -0.33
N PRO A 308 -12.87 13.52 -0.53
CA PRO A 308 -12.19 13.13 -1.77
C PRO A 308 -13.02 13.41 -3.03
N PRO A 309 -12.36 13.74 -4.15
CA PRO A 309 -13.04 13.89 -5.42
C PRO A 309 -13.68 12.56 -5.85
N THR A 310 -14.76 12.67 -6.63
CA THR A 310 -15.50 11.51 -7.16
C THR A 310 -15.27 11.29 -8.65
N GLY A 311 -14.64 12.26 -9.33
CA GLY A 311 -14.24 12.16 -10.73
C GLY A 311 -12.81 12.65 -10.96
N PRO A 312 -12.24 12.33 -12.13
CA PRO A 312 -10.85 12.66 -12.42
C PRO A 312 -10.69 14.16 -12.70
N ILE A 313 -9.46 14.64 -12.52
CA ILE A 313 -9.04 15.95 -13.02
C ILE A 313 -9.20 15.96 -14.54
N ARG A 314 -9.88 17.00 -15.05
CA ARG A 314 -10.13 17.23 -16.48
C ARG A 314 -9.11 18.17 -17.07
N SER A 315 -8.80 19.24 -16.36
CA SER A 315 -7.77 20.18 -16.79
C SER A 315 -6.96 20.72 -15.62
N ILE A 316 -5.73 21.11 -15.94
CA ILE A 316 -4.79 21.73 -15.00
C ILE A 316 -4.32 23.04 -15.60
N THR A 317 -4.47 24.13 -14.84
CA THR A 317 -3.85 25.42 -15.16
C THR A 317 -2.73 25.68 -14.18
N LEU A 318 -1.53 25.88 -14.70
CA LEU A 318 -0.37 26.30 -13.92
C LEU A 318 -0.02 27.75 -14.26
N GLN A 319 0.31 28.53 -13.24
CA GLN A 319 0.62 29.95 -13.34
C GLN A 319 1.96 30.23 -12.65
N GLY A 320 2.84 31.02 -13.26
CA GLY A 320 4.08 31.43 -12.63
C GLY A 320 5.11 32.07 -13.54
N TYR A 321 6.22 32.49 -12.95
CA TYR A 321 7.40 32.99 -13.66
C TYR A 321 8.69 32.52 -12.98
N VAL A 322 9.15 33.21 -11.93
CA VAL A 322 10.30 32.77 -11.12
C VAL A 322 9.91 31.67 -10.15
N PHE A 323 8.73 31.78 -9.54
CA PHE A 323 8.10 30.76 -8.71
C PHE A 323 6.82 30.26 -9.38
N VAL A 324 6.20 29.26 -8.76
CA VAL A 324 4.82 28.89 -9.07
C VAL A 324 3.90 29.88 -8.37
N ASP A 325 3.15 30.66 -9.14
CA ASP A 325 2.21 31.65 -8.62
C ASP A 325 0.94 30.95 -8.13
N GLY A 326 0.38 30.06 -8.96
CA GLY A 326 -0.87 29.37 -8.67
C GLY A 326 -1.07 28.10 -9.48
N LEU A 327 -1.95 27.24 -8.97
CA LEU A 327 -2.36 26.00 -9.59
C LEU A 327 -3.88 25.86 -9.46
N THR A 328 -4.54 25.53 -10.58
CA THR A 328 -5.95 25.20 -10.61
C THR A 328 -6.14 23.79 -11.16
N LEU A 329 -6.85 22.94 -10.42
CA LEU A 329 -7.35 21.64 -10.88
C LEU A 329 -8.84 21.76 -11.17
N SER A 330 -9.27 21.40 -12.37
CA SER A 330 -10.68 21.44 -12.77
C SER A 330 -11.24 20.04 -12.95
N TYR A 331 -12.51 19.87 -12.61
CA TYR A 331 -13.26 18.62 -12.60
C TYR A 331 -14.56 18.81 -13.39
N ALA A 332 -15.32 17.73 -13.59
CA ALA A 332 -16.71 17.89 -14.02
C ALA A 332 -17.57 18.40 -12.84
N ALA A 333 -18.77 18.88 -13.16
CA ALA A 333 -19.67 19.48 -12.18
C ALA A 333 -19.88 18.60 -10.93
N GLY A 334 -19.54 19.12 -9.76
CA GLY A 334 -19.66 18.46 -8.46
C GLY A 334 -18.71 17.30 -8.19
N GLN A 335 -17.71 17.07 -9.07
CA GLN A 335 -16.85 15.89 -8.98
C GLN A 335 -15.50 16.14 -8.28
N GLY A 336 -15.13 17.39 -8.03
CA GLY A 336 -13.91 17.74 -7.31
C GLY A 336 -14.02 17.55 -5.79
N PRO A 337 -12.93 17.86 -5.06
CA PRO A 337 -12.91 17.81 -3.60
C PRO A 337 -14.02 18.66 -2.99
N ASP A 338 -14.65 18.20 -1.91
CA ASP A 338 -15.83 18.86 -1.32
C ASP A 338 -16.99 19.14 -2.31
N ARG A 339 -17.04 18.38 -3.41
CA ARG A 339 -18.04 18.49 -4.49
C ARG A 339 -18.00 19.82 -5.24
N VAL A 340 -16.81 20.38 -5.42
CA VAL A 340 -16.60 21.58 -6.25
C VAL A 340 -16.21 21.23 -7.69
N ASP A 341 -16.29 22.20 -8.58
CA ASP A 341 -15.94 22.02 -10.00
C ASP A 341 -14.46 22.32 -10.28
N ALA A 342 -13.82 23.12 -9.41
CA ALA A 342 -12.41 23.44 -9.51
C ALA A 342 -11.83 23.81 -8.14
N VAL A 343 -10.56 23.49 -7.94
CA VAL A 343 -9.77 23.87 -6.76
C VAL A 343 -8.62 24.75 -7.24
N HIS A 344 -8.54 25.97 -6.72
CA HIS A 344 -7.44 26.90 -6.96
C HIS A 344 -6.61 27.06 -5.70
N VAL A 345 -5.29 26.98 -5.84
CA VAL A 345 -4.32 27.22 -4.77
C VAL A 345 -3.26 28.21 -5.21
N GLY A 346 -2.78 29.01 -4.26
CA GLY A 346 -1.77 30.04 -4.52
C GLY A 346 -2.39 31.39 -4.88
N GLY A 347 -1.59 32.22 -5.52
CA GLY A 347 -2.01 33.53 -6.02
C GLY A 347 -2.33 33.50 -7.51
N ALA A 348 -2.42 34.68 -8.09
CA ALA A 348 -2.64 34.88 -9.51
C ALA A 348 -1.50 35.71 -10.09
N GLY A 349 -0.97 35.29 -11.24
CA GLY A 349 0.13 36.02 -11.89
C GLY A 349 0.89 35.20 -12.92
N GLY A 350 1.87 35.86 -13.54
CA GLY A 350 2.87 35.19 -14.38
C GLY A 350 2.35 34.69 -15.73
N ALA A 351 3.17 33.87 -16.38
CA ALA A 351 2.77 33.11 -17.55
C ALA A 351 1.87 31.96 -17.11
N PHE A 352 0.83 31.68 -17.87
CA PHE A 352 -0.03 30.53 -17.63
C PHE A 352 -0.01 29.59 -18.83
N PHE A 353 -0.16 28.30 -18.55
CA PHE A 353 -0.57 27.33 -19.55
C PHE A 353 -1.58 26.37 -18.95
N SER A 354 -2.48 25.91 -19.80
CA SER A 354 -3.51 24.93 -19.47
C SER A 354 -3.22 23.62 -20.18
N ILE A 355 -3.53 22.52 -19.49
CA ILE A 355 -3.49 21.17 -20.00
C ILE A 355 -4.91 20.62 -19.85
N ASP A 356 -5.57 20.31 -20.95
CA ASP A 356 -6.98 19.91 -20.96
C ASP A 356 -7.19 18.42 -21.29
N ASP A 357 -6.13 17.69 -21.64
CA ASP A 357 -6.12 16.30 -22.09
C ASP A 357 -5.65 15.32 -20.99
N ILE A 358 -5.93 15.64 -19.72
CA ILE A 358 -5.39 14.91 -18.56
C ILE A 358 -5.80 13.44 -18.55
N VAL A 359 -7.06 13.15 -18.91
CA VAL A 359 -7.58 11.77 -18.91
C VAL A 359 -7.03 11.00 -20.10
N GLU A 360 -6.95 11.63 -21.27
CA GLU A 360 -6.42 11.06 -22.50
C GLU A 360 -4.94 10.68 -22.37
N ARG A 361 -4.16 11.44 -21.59
CA ARG A 361 -2.76 11.14 -21.24
C ARG A 361 -2.61 10.07 -20.15
N GLY A 362 -3.70 9.44 -19.70
CA GLY A 362 -3.67 8.40 -18.67
C GLY A 362 -3.46 8.94 -17.25
N HIS A 363 -3.96 10.15 -16.97
CA HIS A 363 -3.87 10.88 -15.71
C HIS A 363 -2.44 11.30 -15.32
N VAL A 364 -2.33 12.21 -14.36
CA VAL A 364 -1.03 12.60 -13.78
C VAL A 364 -0.58 11.53 -12.79
N ARG A 365 0.61 10.96 -13.02
CA ARG A 365 1.23 9.89 -12.23
C ARG A 365 2.24 10.37 -11.22
N ALA A 366 2.89 11.48 -11.52
CA ALA A 366 3.81 12.12 -10.59
C ALA A 366 3.77 13.63 -10.73
N VAL A 367 3.99 14.30 -9.61
CA VAL A 367 4.30 15.72 -9.58
C VAL A 367 5.81 15.88 -9.36
N LEU A 368 6.47 16.59 -10.27
CA LEU A 368 7.88 16.92 -10.19
C LEU A 368 7.99 18.31 -9.57
N VAL A 369 8.52 18.41 -8.35
CA VAL A 369 8.54 19.66 -7.60
C VAL A 369 9.92 20.01 -7.09
N GLN A 370 10.31 21.28 -7.25
CA GLN A 370 11.35 21.92 -6.45
C GLN A 370 10.66 22.90 -5.50
N HIS A 371 11.09 22.95 -4.25
CA HIS A 371 10.55 23.88 -3.28
C HIS A 371 11.62 24.29 -2.28
N GLY A 372 11.45 25.51 -1.77
CA GLY A 372 12.19 26.02 -0.63
C GLY A 372 11.21 26.64 0.34
N TYR A 373 11.28 27.97 0.44
CA TYR A 373 10.29 28.76 1.17
C TYR A 373 8.92 28.75 0.47
N ALA A 374 8.90 28.85 -0.85
CA ALA A 374 7.69 28.74 -1.66
C ALA A 374 7.79 27.51 -2.58
N VAL A 375 6.78 27.29 -3.42
CA VAL A 375 6.87 26.31 -4.50
C VAL A 375 7.67 26.91 -5.65
N ASP A 376 8.90 26.44 -5.83
CA ASP A 376 9.87 27.02 -6.76
C ASP A 376 9.62 26.62 -8.20
N ARG A 377 9.35 25.32 -8.43
CA ARG A 377 9.10 24.76 -9.76
C ARG A 377 8.16 23.58 -9.69
N LEU A 378 7.26 23.46 -10.66
CA LEU A 378 6.34 22.34 -10.79
C LEU A 378 6.28 21.85 -12.25
N GLY A 379 6.34 20.53 -12.42
CA GLY A 379 6.03 19.82 -13.66
C GLY A 379 5.26 18.54 -13.37
N LEU A 380 4.70 17.92 -14.40
CA LEU A 380 3.83 16.75 -14.30
C LEU A 380 4.35 15.62 -15.18
N GLU A 381 4.20 14.39 -14.70
CA GLU A 381 4.42 13.16 -15.46
C GLU A 381 3.08 12.46 -15.64
N TYR A 382 2.77 12.02 -16.87
CA TYR A 382 1.49 11.40 -17.20
C TYR A 382 1.57 9.89 -17.42
N GLY A 383 0.42 9.21 -17.46
CA GLY A 383 0.31 7.77 -17.63
C GLY A 383 0.81 7.25 -18.98
N ASP A 384 0.79 8.08 -20.02
CA ASP A 384 1.36 7.80 -21.33
C ASP A 384 2.90 7.94 -21.38
N GLY A 385 3.53 8.33 -20.25
CA GLY A 385 4.97 8.53 -20.12
C GLY A 385 5.46 9.90 -20.59
N THR A 386 4.57 10.78 -21.05
CA THR A 386 4.93 12.16 -21.42
C THR A 386 5.10 13.04 -20.19
N LEU A 387 5.83 14.15 -20.35
CA LEU A 387 6.02 15.18 -19.34
C LEU A 387 5.35 16.48 -19.77
N SER A 388 4.85 17.25 -18.82
CA SER A 388 4.44 18.63 -19.06
C SER A 388 5.66 19.56 -19.22
N GLY A 389 5.42 20.78 -19.71
CA GLY A 389 6.33 21.89 -19.41
C GLY A 389 6.39 22.17 -17.90
N THR A 390 7.42 22.88 -17.46
CA THR A 390 7.55 23.28 -16.05
C THR A 390 7.18 24.74 -15.86
N VAL A 391 6.51 25.06 -14.76
CA VAL A 391 6.31 26.45 -14.28
C VAL A 391 7.25 26.72 -13.12
N GLY A 392 7.80 27.93 -13.08
CA GLY A 392 8.76 28.35 -12.05
C GLY A 392 10.19 27.92 -12.39
N ASN A 393 11.15 28.74 -11.98
CA ASN A 393 12.57 28.46 -12.06
C ASN A 393 13.33 29.50 -11.23
N THR A 394 13.56 29.21 -9.96
CA THR A 394 14.36 30.06 -9.07
C THR A 394 15.86 30.02 -9.38
N GLY A 395 16.28 29.24 -10.39
CA GLY A 395 17.68 28.92 -10.65
C GLY A 395 18.26 27.89 -9.69
N ASN A 396 17.44 27.31 -8.80
CA ASN A 396 17.87 26.28 -7.87
C ASN A 396 18.28 25.01 -8.64
N GLN A 397 19.50 24.52 -8.36
CA GLN A 397 20.08 23.33 -8.99
C GLN A 397 19.74 22.04 -8.25
N ASP A 398 19.04 22.11 -7.12
CA ASP A 398 18.60 20.92 -6.40
C ASP A 398 17.69 20.06 -7.29
N PRO A 399 17.85 18.72 -7.31
CA PRO A 399 16.99 17.87 -8.11
C PRO A 399 15.53 17.99 -7.67
N ALA A 400 14.61 18.03 -8.62
CA ALA A 400 13.17 18.00 -8.32
C ALA A 400 12.80 16.71 -7.59
N ALA A 401 12.06 16.84 -6.49
CA ALA A 401 11.41 15.72 -5.85
C ALA A 401 10.30 15.19 -6.76
N ARG A 402 10.24 13.86 -6.91
CA ARG A 402 9.16 13.18 -7.64
C ARG A 402 8.16 12.66 -6.63
N LEU A 403 7.00 13.29 -6.55
CA LEU A 403 5.89 12.90 -5.68
C LEU A 403 4.95 11.98 -6.45
N ALA A 404 4.92 10.71 -6.07
CA ALA A 404 4.08 9.70 -6.70
C ALA A 404 3.83 8.54 -5.73
N PHE A 405 2.72 7.83 -5.96
CA PHE A 405 2.43 6.56 -5.32
C PHE A 405 2.15 5.49 -6.39
N PRO A 406 2.79 4.30 -6.33
CA PRO A 406 2.55 3.25 -7.31
C PRO A 406 1.06 2.86 -7.40
N GLY A 407 0.52 2.78 -8.62
CA GLY A 407 -0.89 2.44 -8.87
C GLY A 407 -1.91 3.53 -8.45
N HIS A 408 -1.44 4.78 -8.35
CA HIS A 408 -2.28 5.93 -8.04
C HIS A 408 -2.10 7.02 -9.09
N HIS A 409 -3.04 7.95 -9.13
CA HIS A 409 -2.98 9.17 -9.91
C HIS A 409 -3.29 10.38 -9.04
N LEU A 410 -2.79 11.55 -9.43
CA LEU A 410 -3.12 12.83 -8.79
C LEU A 410 -4.64 13.05 -8.85
N SER A 411 -5.25 13.31 -7.70
CA SER A 411 -6.68 13.50 -7.54
C SER A 411 -7.02 14.89 -7.03
N SER A 412 -6.20 15.47 -6.15
CA SER A 412 -6.48 16.77 -5.54
C SER A 412 -5.22 17.54 -5.16
N VAL A 413 -5.41 18.81 -4.76
CA VAL A 413 -4.37 19.64 -4.15
C VAL A 413 -4.98 20.42 -2.99
N ILE A 414 -4.20 20.57 -1.92
CA ILE A 414 -4.53 21.40 -0.76
C ILE A 414 -3.48 22.51 -0.68
N GLY A 415 -3.91 23.77 -0.74
CA GLY A 415 -3.04 24.93 -0.69
C GLY A 415 -2.93 25.51 0.73
N PHE A 416 -1.77 26.05 1.06
CA PHE A 416 -1.50 26.67 2.37
C PHE A 416 -1.24 28.18 2.22
N GLY A 417 -1.99 28.84 1.35
CA GLY A 417 -1.95 30.29 1.17
C GLY A 417 -0.86 30.79 0.21
N THR A 418 -0.58 32.09 0.30
CA THR A 418 0.31 32.82 -0.61
C THR A 418 1.48 33.46 0.13
N ALA A 419 2.65 33.44 -0.51
CA ALA A 419 3.86 34.04 0.03
C ALA A 419 4.00 35.49 -0.45
N ALA A 420 3.44 36.43 0.32
CA ALA A 420 3.36 37.83 -0.14
C ALA A 420 4.76 38.49 -0.26
N GLY A 421 5.76 38.02 0.50
CA GLY A 421 7.15 38.47 0.38
C GLY A 421 7.79 38.15 -0.99
N TYR A 422 7.17 37.24 -1.74
CA TYR A 422 7.62 36.81 -3.07
C TYR A 422 6.63 37.19 -4.17
N GLY A 423 5.74 38.16 -3.93
CA GLY A 423 4.76 38.61 -4.92
C GLY A 423 3.43 37.87 -4.89
N GLY A 424 3.14 37.15 -3.80
CA GLY A 424 1.87 36.43 -3.63
C GLY A 424 1.85 35.05 -4.30
N VAL A 425 3.02 34.44 -4.47
CA VAL A 425 3.20 33.11 -5.08
C VAL A 425 2.60 32.01 -4.21
N LEU A 426 2.49 30.79 -4.74
CA LEU A 426 2.04 29.62 -3.98
C LEU A 426 3.03 29.33 -2.84
N SER A 427 2.62 29.60 -1.59
CA SER A 427 3.48 29.42 -0.41
C SER A 427 3.82 27.95 -0.21
N GLY A 428 2.80 27.10 -0.27
CA GLY A 428 2.96 25.69 -0.03
C GLY A 428 1.68 24.94 -0.36
N CYS A 429 1.81 23.64 -0.58
CA CYS A 429 0.68 22.76 -0.82
C CYS A 429 0.99 21.31 -0.50
N MET A 430 -0.02 20.47 -0.65
CA MET A 430 0.05 19.02 -0.54
C MET A 430 -0.81 18.41 -1.63
N PHE A 431 -0.32 17.34 -2.27
CA PHE A 431 -1.03 16.68 -3.36
C PHE A 431 -1.72 15.42 -2.85
N GLY A 432 -2.99 15.25 -3.21
CA GLY A 432 -3.79 14.05 -2.98
C GLY A 432 -3.72 13.09 -4.17
N PHE A 433 -3.70 11.79 -3.89
CA PHE A 433 -3.63 10.74 -4.89
C PHE A 433 -4.67 9.64 -4.61
N GLN A 434 -5.45 9.26 -5.62
CA GLN A 434 -6.41 8.15 -5.55
C GLN A 434 -5.89 6.91 -6.28
N LEU A 435 -6.34 5.74 -5.83
CA LEU A 435 -6.09 4.47 -6.52
C LEU A 435 -6.68 4.51 -7.93
N ASP A 436 -5.95 3.97 -8.90
CA ASP A 436 -6.49 3.79 -10.26
C ASP A 436 -7.64 2.78 -10.29
N GLU A 437 -7.47 1.72 -9.51
CA GLU A 437 -8.43 0.64 -9.35
C GLU A 437 -8.86 0.61 -7.88
N PRO A 438 -9.87 1.41 -7.49
CA PRO A 438 -10.30 1.50 -6.09
C PRO A 438 -11.12 0.29 -5.65
N SER A 439 -11.63 -0.52 -6.59
CA SER A 439 -12.39 -1.74 -6.32
C SER A 439 -11.62 -3.00 -6.65
N ALA A 440 -12.23 -4.18 -6.43
CA ALA A 440 -11.63 -5.44 -6.82
C ALA A 440 -11.17 -5.41 -8.29
N PRO A 441 -9.91 -5.73 -8.59
CA PRO A 441 -9.40 -5.70 -9.95
C PRO A 441 -10.24 -6.62 -10.84
N VAL A 442 -10.56 -6.20 -12.06
CA VAL A 442 -11.23 -7.06 -13.06
C VAL A 442 -10.33 -8.26 -13.36
N ALA A 443 -9.04 -8.01 -13.55
CA ALA A 443 -8.00 -9.02 -13.73
C ALA A 443 -6.82 -8.73 -12.81
N PHE A 444 -6.13 -9.75 -12.29
CA PHE A 444 -4.88 -9.50 -11.56
C PHE A 444 -3.85 -8.86 -12.52
N ASP A 445 -2.96 -8.02 -12.01
CA ASP A 445 -1.81 -7.54 -12.77
C ASP A 445 -1.05 -8.72 -13.42
N ARG A 446 -0.51 -8.55 -14.62
CA ARG A 446 0.14 -9.63 -15.38
C ARG A 446 1.27 -10.29 -14.59
N ARG A 447 2.03 -9.56 -13.77
CA ARG A 447 3.06 -10.13 -12.89
C ARG A 447 2.47 -10.96 -11.78
N VAL A 448 1.34 -10.54 -11.21
CA VAL A 448 0.57 -11.33 -10.23
C VAL A 448 0.01 -12.57 -10.92
N GLN A 449 -0.57 -12.46 -12.11
CA GLN A 449 -1.03 -13.60 -12.90
C GLN A 449 0.10 -14.55 -13.26
N ASP A 450 1.23 -14.07 -13.76
CA ASP A 450 2.38 -14.90 -14.15
C ASP A 450 3.00 -15.58 -12.91
N ARG A 451 2.95 -14.93 -11.75
CA ARG A 451 3.38 -15.53 -10.47
C ARG A 451 2.38 -16.58 -10.00
N LEU A 452 1.07 -16.30 -10.06
CA LEU A 452 0.01 -17.25 -9.73
C LEU A 452 -0.01 -18.44 -10.71
N GLN A 453 0.13 -18.21 -12.01
CA GLN A 453 0.12 -19.24 -13.07
C GLN A 453 1.33 -20.18 -12.99
N ARG A 454 2.49 -19.69 -12.55
CA ARG A 454 3.65 -20.55 -12.26
C ARG A 454 3.39 -21.45 -11.04
N VAL A 455 2.55 -21.02 -10.12
CA VAL A 455 2.39 -21.59 -8.78
C VAL A 455 1.12 -22.46 -8.67
N TRP A 456 0.20 -22.37 -9.64
CA TRP A 456 -1.15 -22.96 -9.59
C TRP A 456 -1.35 -24.09 -10.64
N PRO A 457 -1.81 -25.31 -10.25
CA PRO A 457 -2.16 -26.37 -11.22
C PRO A 457 -3.41 -26.02 -12.05
N SER A 458 -3.46 -26.43 -13.31
CA SER A 458 -4.51 -26.12 -14.30
C SER A 458 -5.99 -26.26 -13.87
N GLY A 459 -6.32 -26.98 -12.79
CA GLY A 459 -7.69 -27.25 -12.33
C GLY A 459 -8.52 -26.05 -11.83
N LEU A 460 -7.90 -24.97 -11.37
CA LEU A 460 -8.62 -23.83 -10.75
C LEU A 460 -8.75 -22.59 -11.66
N GLN A 461 -8.10 -22.62 -12.83
CA GLN A 461 -8.39 -21.66 -13.91
C GLN A 461 -9.87 -21.74 -14.35
N ALA A 462 -10.49 -22.92 -14.24
CA ALA A 462 -11.91 -23.10 -14.54
C ALA A 462 -12.82 -22.35 -13.55
N ALA A 463 -12.42 -22.25 -12.28
CA ALA A 463 -13.12 -21.50 -11.24
C ALA A 463 -13.02 -19.98 -11.46
N LEU A 464 -11.82 -19.49 -11.80
CA LEU A 464 -11.58 -18.07 -12.09
C LEU A 464 -12.20 -17.59 -13.41
N ARG A 465 -12.31 -18.46 -14.43
CA ARG A 465 -13.01 -18.12 -15.67
C ARG A 465 -14.53 -18.02 -15.50
N ARG A 466 -15.10 -18.80 -14.57
CA ARG A 466 -16.55 -18.75 -14.27
C ARG A 466 -16.94 -17.50 -13.48
N SER A 467 -16.06 -16.95 -12.64
CA SER A 467 -16.34 -15.68 -11.93
C SER A 467 -16.25 -14.44 -12.83
N ALA A 468 -15.66 -14.55 -14.02
CA ALA A 468 -15.59 -13.47 -15.01
C ALA A 468 -16.77 -13.48 -16.00
N GLN A 469 -17.65 -14.49 -15.92
CA GLN A 469 -18.85 -14.64 -16.78
C GLN A 469 -20.17 -14.51 -15.99
N GLY A 470 -20.13 -13.95 -14.78
CA GLY A 470 -21.30 -13.60 -13.98
C GLY A 470 -21.47 -12.10 -13.91
#